data_AF-A0A212UE65-F1
#
_entry.id   AF-A0A212UE65-F1
#
_cell.length_a   1.000
_cell.length_b   1.000
_cell.length_c   1.000
_cell.angle_alpha   90.00
_cell.angle_beta   90.00
_cell.angle_gamma   90.00
#
_symmetry.space_group_name_H-M   'P 1'
#
loop_
_entity.id
_entity.type
_entity.pdbx_description
1 polymer ?
#
loop_
_entity_poly.entity_id
_entity_poly.type
_entity_poly.pdbx_seq_one_letter_code
_entity_poly.pdbx_strand_id
1 'polypeptide(L)'
;MRPELEHLQHLEYHLLGHSSPTEAAQWQARLQLDPALAAEAEQQQHLYQGLFLAGRQQLRQELNEIHVQLYRPRRTWLRNAVARLHQALRVPRLPARR
;
A
#
# COMPACT_ATOMS: atom_id res chain seq x y z
N MET A 1 -20.86 20.20 20.48
CA MET A 1 -19.97 19.17 19.92
C MET A 1 -20.01 17.96 20.83
N ARG A 2 -19.72 16.76 20.31
CA ARG A 2 -19.82 15.51 21.10
C ARG A 2 -18.51 15.37 21.91
N PRO A 3 -18.55 15.32 23.25
CA PRO A 3 -17.36 15.42 24.11
C PRO A 3 -16.32 14.32 23.82
N GLU A 4 -16.78 13.16 23.38
CA GLU A 4 -15.94 12.03 22.95
C GLU A 4 -15.01 12.39 21.78
N LEU A 5 -15.47 13.24 20.84
CA LEU A 5 -14.67 13.65 19.70
C LEU A 5 -13.62 14.69 20.08
N GLU A 6 -13.94 15.58 21.02
CA GLU A 6 -12.99 16.57 21.55
C GLU A 6 -11.86 15.87 22.33
N HIS A 7 -12.21 14.84 23.11
CA HIS A 7 -11.24 13.98 23.80
C HIS A 7 -10.29 13.29 22.82
N LEU A 8 -10.85 12.68 21.76
CA LEU A 8 -10.05 12.04 20.71
C LEU A 8 -9.12 13.05 20.01
N GLN A 9 -9.60 14.23 19.65
CA GLN A 9 -8.77 15.26 19.02
C GLN A 9 -7.61 15.71 19.91
N HIS A 10 -7.84 15.86 21.21
CA HIS A 10 -6.79 16.19 22.17
C HIS A 10 -5.73 15.09 22.28
N LEU A 11 -6.16 13.83 22.29
CA LEU A 11 -5.27 12.67 22.32
C LEU A 11 -4.43 12.61 21.03
N GLU A 12 -5.06 12.82 19.88
CA GLU A 12 -4.40 12.87 18.56
C GLU A 12 -3.35 13.97 18.44
N TYR A 13 -3.64 15.16 18.97
CA TYR A 13 -2.71 16.28 18.95
C TYR A 13 -1.34 15.92 19.56
N HIS A 14 -1.35 15.19 20.68
CA HIS A 14 -0.13 14.73 21.33
C HIS A 14 0.49 13.52 20.63
N LEU A 15 -0.31 12.56 20.17
CA LEU A 15 0.21 11.34 19.51
C LEU A 15 0.90 11.60 18.19
N LEU A 16 0.40 12.56 17.41
CA LEU A 16 0.92 12.87 16.07
C LEU A 16 2.11 13.85 16.10
N GLY A 17 2.58 14.25 17.30
CA GLY A 17 3.75 15.10 17.46
C GLY A 17 3.51 16.58 17.14
N HIS A 18 2.25 17.05 17.20
CA HIS A 18 1.93 18.47 17.01
C HIS A 18 2.22 19.32 18.25
N SER A 19 2.49 18.68 19.40
CA SER A 19 2.75 19.35 20.67
C SER A 19 4.15 19.95 20.77
N SER A 20 4.26 21.11 21.43
CA SER A 20 5.55 21.70 21.78
C SER A 20 6.36 20.80 22.73
N PRO A 21 7.70 20.97 22.85
CA PRO A 21 8.51 20.14 23.76
C PRO A 21 8.04 20.20 25.22
N THR A 22 7.56 21.37 25.66
CA THR A 22 7.00 21.56 26.99
C THR A 22 5.66 20.84 27.17
N GLU A 23 4.80 20.87 26.16
CA GLU A 23 3.53 20.12 26.15
C GLU A 23 3.77 18.62 26.12
N ALA A 24 4.77 18.14 25.38
CA ALA A 24 5.13 16.74 25.32
C ALA A 24 5.59 16.22 26.68
N ALA A 25 6.40 16.99 27.41
CA ALA A 25 6.82 16.63 28.77
C ALA A 25 5.64 16.57 29.75
N GLN A 26 4.71 17.53 29.67
CA GLN A 26 3.48 17.54 30.47
C GLN A 26 2.58 16.35 30.13
N TRP A 27 2.44 16.03 28.85
CA TRP A 27 1.71 14.86 28.38
C TRP A 27 2.31 13.56 28.93
N GLN A 28 3.63 13.41 28.87
CA GLN A 28 4.33 12.25 29.41
C GLN A 28 4.07 12.07 30.91
N ALA A 29 4.07 13.17 31.67
CA ALA A 29 3.75 13.15 33.10
C ALA A 29 2.29 12.73 33.34
N ARG A 30 1.34 13.20 32.51
CA ARG A 30 -0.08 12.80 32.61
C ARG A 30 -0.28 11.31 32.35
N LEU A 31 0.40 10.75 31.34
CA LEU A 31 0.36 9.30 31.07
C LEU A 31 0.90 8.45 32.24
N GLN A 32 1.86 8.97 33.00
CA GLN A 32 2.38 8.26 34.18
C GLN A 32 1.41 8.31 35.38
N LEU A 33 0.64 9.40 35.48
CA LEU A 33 -0.30 9.63 36.59
C LEU A 33 -1.67 9.00 36.33
N ASP A 34 -2.04 8.82 35.06
CA ASP A 34 -3.33 8.28 34.64
C ASP A 34 -3.15 7.01 33.78
N PRO A 35 -3.28 5.80 34.39
CA PRO A 35 -3.10 4.55 33.67
C PRO A 35 -4.22 4.27 32.65
N ALA A 36 -5.42 4.84 32.82
CA ALA A 36 -6.50 4.67 31.86
C ALA A 36 -6.19 5.46 30.57
N LEU A 37 -5.74 6.70 30.73
CA LEU A 37 -5.26 7.53 29.62
C LEU A 37 -4.08 6.87 28.90
N ALA A 38 -3.16 6.25 29.64
CA ALA A 38 -2.04 5.52 29.06
C ALA A 38 -2.50 4.35 28.17
N ALA A 39 -3.45 3.55 28.65
CA ALA A 39 -4.02 2.44 27.88
C ALA A 39 -4.76 2.92 26.62
N GLU A 40 -5.53 4.01 26.72
CA GLU A 40 -6.20 4.62 25.56
C GLU A 40 -5.17 5.11 24.52
N ALA A 41 -4.11 5.78 24.96
CA ALA A 41 -3.06 6.27 24.07
C ALA A 41 -2.32 5.13 23.36
N GLU A 42 -2.01 4.04 24.08
CA GLU A 42 -1.37 2.84 23.52
C GLU A 42 -2.27 2.16 22.48
N GLN A 43 -3.56 1.98 22.79
CA GLN A 43 -4.54 1.43 21.85
C GLN A 43 -4.61 2.25 20.57
N GLN A 44 -4.68 3.58 20.69
CA GLN A 44 -4.75 4.47 19.55
C GLN A 44 -3.48 4.43 18.69
N GLN A 45 -2.29 4.36 19.32
CA GLN A 45 -1.03 4.16 18.61
C GLN A 45 -1.00 2.86 17.80
N HIS A 46 -1.44 1.75 18.40
CA HIS A 46 -1.54 0.47 17.69
C HIS A 46 -2.50 0.53 16.52
N LEU A 47 -3.64 1.21 16.67
CA LEU A 47 -4.64 1.38 15.62
C LEU A 47 -4.04 2.15 14.43
N TYR A 48 -3.37 3.28 14.68
CA TYR A 48 -2.68 4.03 13.61
C TYR A 48 -1.58 3.22 12.94
N GLN A 49 -0.79 2.47 13.71
CA GLN A 49 0.25 1.63 13.14
C GLN A 49 -0.36 0.55 12.23
N GLY A 50 -1.45 -0.08 12.65
CA GLY A 50 -2.20 -1.04 11.85
C GLY A 50 -2.71 -0.43 10.54
N LEU A 51 -3.35 0.74 10.63
CA LEU A 51 -3.84 1.48 9.45
C LEU A 51 -2.70 1.86 8.50
N PHE A 52 -1.58 2.35 9.03
CA PHE A 52 -0.41 2.71 8.23
C PHE A 52 0.15 1.51 7.47
N LEU A 53 0.29 0.36 8.14
CA LEU A 53 0.79 -0.86 7.53
C LEU A 53 -0.17 -1.39 6.45
N ALA A 54 -1.47 -1.42 6.74
CA ALA A 54 -2.49 -1.83 5.78
C ALA A 54 -2.51 -0.92 4.55
N GLY A 55 -2.49 0.39 4.75
CA GLY A 55 -2.43 1.37 3.67
C GLY A 55 -1.17 1.22 2.81
N ARG A 56 -0.01 0.99 3.44
CA ARG A 56 1.23 0.71 2.71
C ARG A 56 1.14 -0.56 1.87
N GLN A 57 0.51 -1.61 2.39
CA GLN A 57 0.30 -2.86 1.65
C GLN A 57 -0.63 -2.63 0.45
N GLN A 58 -1.73 -1.89 0.64
CA GLN A 58 -2.65 -1.54 -0.43
C GLN A 58 -1.96 -0.73 -1.53
N LEU A 59 -1.23 0.34 -1.18
CA LEU A 59 -0.49 1.15 -2.15
C LEU A 59 0.51 0.32 -2.96
N ARG A 60 1.15 -0.66 -2.33
CA ARG A 60 2.07 -1.58 -3.02
C ARG A 60 1.35 -2.47 -4.03
N GLN A 61 0.13 -2.91 -3.71
CA GLN A 61 -0.70 -3.68 -4.65
C GLN A 61 -1.11 -2.82 -5.84
N GLU A 62 -1.62 -1.61 -5.59
CA GLU A 62 -2.03 -0.67 -6.63
C GLU A 62 -0.87 -0.31 -7.57
N LEU A 63 0.32 -0.04 -7.01
CA LEU A 63 1.53 0.22 -7.81
C LEU A 63 1.93 -0.98 -8.67
N ASN A 64 1.82 -2.20 -8.13
CA ASN A 64 2.11 -3.41 -8.91
C ASN A 64 1.11 -3.59 -10.05
N GLU A 65 -0.18 -3.33 -9.82
CA GLU A 65 -1.20 -3.39 -10.86
C GLU A 65 -0.94 -2.38 -11.98
N ILE A 66 -0.64 -1.14 -11.61
CA ILE A 66 -0.24 -0.08 -12.56
C ILE A 66 0.99 -0.52 -13.35
N HIS A 67 2.01 -1.05 -12.67
CA HIS A 67 3.23 -1.53 -13.32
C HIS A 67 2.94 -2.66 -14.32
N VAL A 68 2.11 -3.64 -13.94
CA VAL A 68 1.69 -4.71 -14.84
C VAL A 68 0.90 -4.15 -16.03
N GLN A 69 0.01 -3.19 -15.84
CA GLN A 69 -0.73 -2.59 -16.94
C GLN A 69 0.17 -1.84 -17.92
N LEU A 70 1.16 -1.10 -17.41
CA LEU A 70 2.04 -0.26 -18.23
C LEU A 70 3.17 -1.04 -18.92
N TYR A 71 3.76 -2.03 -18.23
CA TYR A 71 5.01 -2.67 -18.67
C TYR A 71 4.87 -4.13 -19.06
N ARG A 72 3.70 -4.78 -18.88
CA ARG A 72 3.55 -6.16 -19.32
C ARG A 72 3.59 -6.23 -20.85
N PRO A 73 4.47 -7.05 -21.44
CA PRO A 73 4.61 -7.12 -22.89
C PRO A 73 3.34 -7.71 -23.50
N ARG A 74 2.56 -6.86 -24.17
CA ARG A 74 1.23 -7.20 -24.72
C ARG A 74 1.23 -8.22 -25.88
N ARG A 75 2.33 -8.93 -26.17
CA ARG A 75 2.51 -9.60 -27.49
C ARG A 75 3.35 -10.88 -27.52
N THR A 76 3.32 -11.73 -26.50
CA THR A 76 3.90 -13.09 -26.65
C THR A 76 2.97 -14.02 -27.42
N TRP A 77 1.67 -14.01 -27.14
CA TRP A 77 0.69 -14.82 -27.87
C TRP A 77 0.59 -14.43 -29.36
N LEU A 78 0.56 -13.13 -29.68
CA LEU A 78 0.54 -12.66 -31.08
C LEU A 78 1.81 -13.06 -31.84
N ARG A 79 2.99 -12.99 -31.20
CA ARG A 79 4.25 -13.48 -31.81
C ARG A 79 4.20 -14.99 -32.07
N ASN A 80 3.64 -15.76 -31.14
CA ASN A 80 3.50 -17.21 -31.29
C ASN A 80 2.47 -17.59 -32.36
N ALA A 81 1.38 -16.83 -32.50
CA ALA A 81 0.37 -17.03 -33.54
C ALA A 81 0.94 -16.74 -34.94
N VAL A 82 1.67 -15.62 -35.09
CA VAL A 82 2.33 -15.26 -36.36
C VAL A 82 3.44 -16.26 -36.71
N ALA A 83 4.22 -16.74 -35.73
CA ALA A 83 5.23 -17.77 -35.96
C ALA A 83 4.62 -19.08 -36.48
N ARG A 84 3.48 -19.52 -35.91
CA ARG A 84 2.77 -20.72 -36.38
C ARG A 84 2.17 -20.55 -37.78
N LEU A 85 1.64 -19.39 -38.11
CA LEU A 85 1.15 -19.06 -39.45
C LEU A 85 2.28 -19.09 -40.49
N HIS A 86 3.45 -18.54 -40.17
CA HIS A 86 4.62 -18.61 -41.04
C HIS A 86 5.14 -20.04 -41.24
N GLN A 87 5.02 -20.89 -40.22
CA GLN A 87 5.39 -22.31 -40.32
C GLN A 87 4.41 -23.07 -41.23
N ALA A 88 3.12 -22.77 -41.16
CA ALA A 88 2.09 -23.38 -42.00
C ALA A 88 2.17 -22.93 -43.48
N LEU A 89 2.61 -21.70 -43.74
CA LEU A 89 2.77 -21.15 -45.10
C LEU A 89 4.11 -21.51 -45.75
N ARG A 90 4.96 -22.28 -45.07
CA ARG A 90 6.23 -22.74 -45.64
C ARG A 90 5.96 -23.90 -46.61
N VAL A 91 5.62 -23.53 -47.85
CA VAL A 91 5.40 -24.45 -48.97
C VAL A 91 6.65 -25.34 -49.17
N PRO A 92 6.52 -26.67 -49.19
CA PRO A 92 7.63 -27.53 -49.53
C PRO A 92 8.00 -27.28 -51.00
N ARG A 93 9.23 -26.80 -51.25
CA ARG A 93 9.79 -26.76 -52.61
C ARG A 93 9.87 -28.20 -53.12
N LEU A 94 8.98 -28.56 -54.03
CA LEU A 94 9.03 -29.83 -54.75
C LEU A 94 10.35 -29.89 -55.55
N PRO A 95 11.08 -31.01 -55.50
CA PRO A 95 12.31 -31.16 -56.26
C PRO A 95 11.96 -31.23 -57.76
N ALA A 96 12.60 -30.36 -58.55
CA ALA A 96 12.50 -30.40 -60.00
C ALA A 96 12.99 -31.77 -60.51
N ARG A 97 12.06 -32.59 -61.01
CA ARG A 97 12.37 -33.84 -61.68
C ARG A 97 12.96 -33.53 -63.06
N ARG A 98 14.17 -34.03 -63.30
CA ARG A 98 14.87 -34.07 -64.58
C ARG A 98 14.19 -35.03 -65.55
#